data_AF-A0A1H6J960-F1
#
_entry.id   AF-A0A1H6J960-F1
#
_cell.length_a   1.000
_cell.length_b   1.000
_cell.length_c   1.000
_cell.angle_alpha   90.00
_cell.angle_beta   90.00
_cell.angle_gamma   90.00
#
_symmetry.space_group_name_H-M   'P 1'
#
loop_
_entity.id
_entity.type
_entity.pdbx_description
1 polymer ?
#
loop_
_entity_poly.entity_id
_entity_poly.type
_entity_poly.pdbx_seq_one_letter_code
_entity_poly.pdbx_strand_id
1 'polypeptide(L)' 'MALDKVNEKEVFKATDLMNNRPRKCLGYKTPFEVFAELTGKDYFLN' A
#
# COMPACT_ATOMS: atom_id res chain seq x y z
N MET A 1 5.88 15.42 -12.32
CA MET A 1 6.81 14.82 -11.35
C MET A 1 7.44 13.62 -12.01
N ALA A 2 8.76 13.59 -12.16
CA ALA A 2 9.44 12.46 -12.77
C ALA A 2 9.68 11.39 -11.68
N LEU A 3 9.30 10.14 -11.98
CA LEU A 3 9.43 9.00 -11.06
C LEU A 3 10.80 8.32 -11.17
N ASP A 4 11.65 8.79 -12.09
CA ASP A 4 13.01 8.30 -12.37
C ASP A 4 13.98 8.48 -11.20
N LYS A 5 13.67 9.37 -10.25
CA LYS A 5 14.49 9.64 -9.06
C LYS A 5 14.04 8.89 -7.81
N VAL A 6 12.93 8.18 -7.86
CA VAL A 6 12.40 7.44 -6.71
C VAL A 6 13.01 6.05 -6.71
N ASN A 7 13.69 5.68 -5.63
CA ASN A 7 14.23 4.34 -5.49
C ASN A 7 13.21 3.38 -4.85
N GLU A 8 13.44 2.08 -5.03
CA GLU A 8 12.57 1.02 -4.54
C GLU A 8 12.31 1.09 -3.02
N LYS A 9 13.30 1.45 -2.21
CA LYS A 9 13.14 1.56 -0.75
C LYS A 9 12.18 2.68 -0.37
N GLU A 10 12.21 3.79 -1.10
CA GLU A 10 11.28 4.90 -0.89
C GLU A 10 9.86 4.50 -1.24
N VAL A 11 9.67 3.74 -2.33
CA VAL A 11 8.38 3.19 -2.71
C VAL A 11 7.85 2.26 -1.61
N PHE A 12 8.66 1.31 -1.13
CA PHE A 12 8.25 0.40 -0.06
C PHE A 12 7.91 1.14 1.23
N LYS A 13 8.70 2.14 1.61
CA LYS A 13 8.40 2.95 2.79
C LYS A 13 7.07 3.69 2.64
N ALA A 14 6.81 4.26 1.47
CA ALA A 14 5.58 4.99 1.21
C ALA A 14 4.36 4.06 1.24
N THR A 15 4.44 2.88 0.61
CA THR A 15 3.35 1.90 0.61
C THR A 15 3.07 1.35 2.00
N ASP A 16 4.11 1.05 2.78
CA ASP A 16 3.98 0.62 4.17
C ASP A 16 3.24 1.67 5.03
N LEU A 17 3.66 2.94 4.96
CA LEU A 17 3.00 4.03 5.68
C LEU A 17 1.52 4.21 5.27
N MET A 18 1.20 4.07 3.98
CA MET A 18 -0.18 4.16 3.50
C MET A 18 -1.05 3.01 4.02
N ASN A 19 -0.49 1.81 4.09
CA ASN A 19 -1.19 0.61 4.55
C ASN A 19 -1.26 0.52 6.07
N ASN A 20 -0.36 1.19 6.80
CA ASN A 20 -0.36 1.25 8.26
C ASN A 20 -0.84 2.61 8.82
N ARG A 21 -1.56 3.39 8.00
CA ARG A 21 -2.04 4.72 8.40
C ARG A 21 -3.03 4.66 9.59
N PRO A 22 -3.08 5.69 10.46
CA PRO A 22 -3.95 5.70 11.65
C PRO A 22 -5.44 5.45 11.39
N ARG A 23 -5.94 5.85 10.21
CA ARG A 23 -7.34 5.61 9.82
C ARG A 23 -7.70 4.12 9.74
N LYS A 24 -6.72 3.21 9.59
CA LYS A 24 -6.96 1.76 9.66
C LYS A 24 -7.55 1.36 11.02
N CYS A 25 -7.10 2.00 12.11
CA CYS A 25 -7.63 1.76 13.45
C CYS A 25 -9.10 2.21 13.60
N LEU A 26 -9.60 3.04 12.69
CA LEU A 26 -11.01 3.46 12.63
C LEU A 26 -11.83 2.61 11.65
N GLY A 27 -11.29 1.46 11.19
CA GLY A 27 -11.97 0.53 10.29
C GLY A 27 -11.95 0.95 8.81
N TYR A 28 -11.20 1.98 8.42
CA TYR A 28 -11.08 2.32 7.00
C TYR A 28 -10.13 1.38 6.28
N LYS A 29 -10.57 0.86 5.13
CA LYS A 29 -9.74 0.04 4.24
C LYS A 29 -8.48 0.79 3.80
N THR A 30 -7.39 0.05 3.67
CA THR A 30 -6.10 0.47 3.13
C THR A 30 -6.08 0.39 1.62
N PRO A 31 -5.21 1.14 0.92
CA PRO A 31 -5.06 1.00 -0.52
C PRO A 31 -4.79 -0.46 -0.93
N PHE A 32 -3.99 -1.19 -0.14
CA PHE A 32 -3.74 -2.61 -0.39
C PHE A 32 -5.01 -3.46 -0.23
N GLU A 33 -5.78 -3.31 0.84
CA GLU A 33 -7.02 -4.07 1.05
C GLU A 33 -8.04 -3.80 -0.08
N VAL A 34 -8.16 -2.54 -0.53
CA VAL A 34 -9.00 -2.19 -1.68
C VAL A 34 -8.49 -2.84 -2.97
N PHE A 35 -7.18 -2.81 -3.19
CA PHE A 35 -6.57 -3.44 -4.36
C PHE A 35 -6.80 -4.95 -4.39
N ALA A 36 -6.62 -5.63 -3.26
CA ALA A 36 -6.83 -7.07 -3.13
C ALA A 36 -8.29 -7.45 -3.39
N GLU A 37 -9.25 -6.67 -2.84
CA GLU A 37 -10.67 -6.86 -3.07
C GLU A 37 -11.08 -6.67 -4.54
N LEU A 38 -10.57 -5.63 -5.20
CA LEU A 38 -10.92 -5.32 -6.59
C LEU A 38 -10.30 -6.28 -7.61
N THR A 39 -9.14 -6.83 -7.29
CA THR A 39 -8.37 -7.66 -8.24
C THR A 39 -8.41 -9.15 -7.92
N GLY A 40 -8.84 -9.53 -6.72
CA GLY A 40 -8.77 -10.91 -6.21
C GLY A 40 -7.34 -11.41 -6.01
N LYS A 41 -6.35 -10.50 -5.93
CA LYS A 41 -4.93 -10.85 -5.80
C LYS A 41 -4.39 -10.41 -4.46
N ASP A 42 -3.87 -11.36 -3.69
CA ASP A 42 -3.14 -11.09 -2.45
C ASP A 42 -1.67 -11.45 -2.67
N TYR A 43 -0.81 -10.43 -2.72
CA TYR A 43 0.62 -10.55 -3.01
C TYR A 43 1.49 -10.67 -1.74
N PHE A 44 0.91 -10.73 -0.54
CA PHE A 44 1.64 -10.88 0.73
C PHE A 44 1.63 -12.30 1.31
N LEU A 45 0.99 -13.26 0.63
CA LEU A 45 0.94 -14.68 1.03
C LEU A 45 1.56 -15.55 -0.07
N ASN A 46 2.89 -15.66 -0.06
CA ASN A 46 3.62 -16.81 -0.63
C ASN A 46 4.55 -17.36 0.44
#